data_AF-A0A7H0GIN2-F1
#
_entry.id   AF-A0A7H0GIN2-F1
#
_cell.length_a   1.000
_cell.length_b   1.000
_cell.length_c   1.000
_cell.angle_alpha   90.00
_cell.angle_beta   90.00
_cell.angle_gamma   90.00
#
_symmetry.space_group_name_H-M   'P 1'
#
loop_
_entity.id
_entity.type
_entity.pdbx_description
1 polymer ?
#
loop_
_entity_poly.entity_id
_entity_poly.type
_entity_poly.pdbx_seq_one_letter_code
_entity_poly.pdbx_strand_id
1 'polypeptide(L)'
;MAEYDAQQQLAQFMCFSTRERRKGLAGSRKDAAATGPLHLYKYRPLDAANPASINKARSLLVHDRIWIASAASLNDPRDMRFKLVLNQDAATRKRWAKENAHLLPKVSPAKRLLRQQQLARSAMTAEMELGFKQDMEQNMGVFCASTDPRSKLMWTHYGGEHRAYASSLHHTKTNFF
;
A
#
# COMPACT_ATOMS: atom_id res chain seq x y z
N MET A 1 -16.53 24.89 0.08
CA MET A 1 -15.09 25.16 -0.13
C MET A 1 -14.19 24.32 0.77
N ALA A 2 -14.45 24.21 2.08
CA ALA A 2 -13.60 23.43 3.01
C ALA A 2 -13.53 21.91 2.72
N GLU A 3 -14.60 21.30 2.20
CA GLU A 3 -14.62 19.87 1.83
C GLU A 3 -13.72 19.52 0.65
N TYR A 4 -13.55 20.48 -0.28
CA TYR A 4 -12.72 20.29 -1.48
C TYR A 4 -11.22 20.30 -1.13
N ASP A 5 -10.83 21.14 -0.16
CA ASP A 5 -9.47 21.17 0.38
C ASP A 5 -9.12 19.88 1.15
N ALA A 6 -10.06 19.33 1.92
CA ALA A 6 -9.85 18.08 2.65
C ALA A 6 -9.61 16.89 1.70
N GLN A 7 -10.36 16.83 0.59
CA GLN A 7 -10.17 15.79 -0.43
C GLN A 7 -8.85 15.94 -1.19
N GLN A 8 -8.41 17.17 -1.48
CA GLN A 8 -7.10 17.41 -2.10
C GLN A 8 -5.94 17.09 -1.17
N GLN A 9 -6.04 17.42 0.12
CA GLN A 9 -5.02 17.09 1.12
C GLN A 9 -4.93 15.57 1.34
N LEU A 10 -6.06 14.86 1.37
CA LEU A 10 -6.09 13.39 1.46
C LEU A 10 -5.48 12.75 0.21
N ALA A 11 -5.81 13.24 -0.99
CA ALA A 11 -5.22 12.77 -2.24
C ALA A 11 -3.71 13.02 -2.30
N GLN A 12 -3.25 14.19 -1.88
CA GLN A 12 -1.82 14.52 -1.79
C GLN A 12 -1.12 13.63 -0.75
N PHE A 13 -1.71 13.42 0.43
CA PHE A 13 -1.18 12.52 1.45
C PHE A 13 -1.06 11.08 0.96
N MET A 14 -2.07 10.57 0.25
CA MET A 14 -2.05 9.23 -0.35
C MET A 14 -0.98 9.10 -1.45
N CYS A 15 -0.77 10.14 -2.26
CA CYS A 15 0.31 10.19 -3.25
C CYS A 15 1.71 10.25 -2.60
N PHE A 16 1.89 11.01 -1.52
CA PHE A 16 3.16 11.07 -0.78
C PHE A 16 3.46 9.77 -0.03
N SER A 17 2.46 9.15 0.59
CA SER A 17 2.64 7.90 1.34
C SER A 17 2.99 6.72 0.43
N THR A 18 2.44 6.68 -0.79
CA THR A 18 2.82 5.69 -1.81
C THR A 18 4.22 5.93 -2.36
N ARG A 19 4.66 7.18 -2.52
CA ARG A 19 6.04 7.52 -2.93
C ARG A 19 7.08 7.09 -1.89
N GLU A 20 6.82 7.29 -0.61
CA GLU A 20 7.77 6.94 0.46
C GLU A 20 7.75 5.45 0.81
N ARG A 21 6.61 4.75 0.72
CA ARG A 21 6.57 3.26 0.87
C ARG A 21 7.40 2.54 -0.20
N ARG A 22 7.57 3.12 -1.40
CA ARG A 22 8.44 2.57 -2.45
C ARG A 22 9.93 2.59 -2.09
N LYS A 23 10.39 3.53 -1.25
CA LYS A 23 11.78 3.52 -0.75
C LYS A 23 12.03 2.39 0.24
N GLY A 24 11.03 2.03 1.06
CA GLY A 24 11.12 0.94 2.04
C GLY A 24 10.94 -0.47 1.46
N LEU A 25 10.18 -0.60 0.36
CA LEU A 25 10.00 -1.87 -0.38
C LEU A 25 11.10 -2.16 -1.41
N ALA A 26 12.04 -1.23 -1.59
CA ALA A 26 13.29 -1.53 -2.28
C ALA A 26 14.12 -2.44 -1.38
N GLY A 27 13.85 -3.75 -1.44
CA GLY A 27 14.81 -4.76 -1.04
C GLY A 27 16.18 -4.42 -1.63
N SER A 28 17.24 -4.87 -0.95
CA SER A 28 18.64 -4.69 -1.36
C SER A 28 18.75 -4.70 -2.89
N ARG A 29 19.20 -3.57 -3.48
CA ARG A 29 19.37 -3.41 -4.94
C ARG A 29 20.16 -4.54 -5.60
N LYS A 30 20.91 -5.32 -4.81
CA LYS A 30 21.69 -6.48 -5.27
C LYS A 30 20.83 -7.68 -5.66
N ASP A 31 19.64 -7.86 -5.08
CA ASP A 31 18.82 -9.06 -5.33
C ASP A 31 17.95 -8.92 -6.59
N ALA A 32 17.46 -7.70 -6.86
CA ALA A 32 16.60 -7.41 -8.02
C ALA A 32 17.32 -7.50 -9.38
N ALA A 33 18.66 -7.54 -9.40
CA ALA A 33 19.44 -7.67 -10.64
C ALA A 33 19.53 -9.12 -11.14
N ALA A 34 19.29 -10.12 -10.28
CA ALA A 34 19.51 -11.53 -10.59
C ALA A 34 18.28 -12.25 -11.21
N THR A 35 17.06 -11.70 -11.07
CA THR A 35 15.80 -12.42 -11.38
C THR A 35 14.96 -11.82 -12.51
N GLY A 36 15.47 -10.83 -13.26
CA GLY A 36 14.70 -10.15 -14.30
C GLY A 36 13.60 -9.20 -13.74
N PRO A 37 12.85 -8.52 -14.63
CA PRO A 37 11.80 -7.60 -14.19
C PRO A 37 10.69 -8.34 -13.44
N LEU A 38 10.34 -7.85 -12.25
CA LEU A 38 9.20 -8.37 -11.50
C LEU A 38 7.91 -7.98 -12.22
N HIS A 39 7.23 -8.96 -12.80
CA HIS A 39 5.89 -8.79 -13.36
C HIS A 39 4.86 -9.04 -12.27
N LEU A 40 3.90 -8.13 -12.13
CA LEU A 40 2.74 -8.31 -11.26
C LEU A 40 1.48 -8.33 -12.09
N TYR A 41 0.70 -9.40 -11.96
CA TYR A 41 -0.55 -9.60 -12.65
C TYR A 41 -1.71 -9.20 -11.75
N LYS A 42 -2.50 -8.23 -12.23
CA LYS A 42 -3.76 -7.84 -11.62
C LYS A 42 -4.91 -8.57 -12.32
N TYR A 43 -5.74 -9.23 -11.53
CA TYR A 43 -6.92 -9.97 -11.98
C TYR A 43 -8.16 -9.10 -11.80
N ARG A 44 -9.00 -9.02 -12.83
CA ARG A 44 -10.28 -8.29 -12.77
C ARG A 44 -11.37 -8.94 -13.61
N PRO A 45 -12.60 -9.07 -13.09
CA PRO A 45 -13.74 -9.46 -13.90
C PRO A 45 -14.00 -8.40 -14.97
N LEU A 46 -14.28 -8.87 -16.20
CA LEU A 46 -14.75 -8.03 -17.28
C LEU A 46 -16.17 -8.45 -17.63
N ASP A 47 -17.13 -7.70 -17.12
CA ASP A 47 -18.54 -7.92 -17.40
C ASP A 47 -19.06 -6.79 -18.28
N ALA A 48 -19.39 -7.12 -19.53
CA ALA A 48 -19.91 -6.18 -20.51
C ALA A 48 -21.28 -5.60 -20.12
N ALA A 49 -22.05 -6.30 -19.29
CA ALA A 49 -23.33 -5.82 -18.79
C ALA A 49 -23.18 -4.85 -17.61
N ASN A 50 -21.99 -4.75 -17.01
CA ASN A 50 -21.72 -3.90 -15.86
C ASN A 50 -20.86 -2.68 -16.23
N PRO A 51 -21.45 -1.47 -16.33
CA PRO A 51 -20.72 -0.26 -16.70
C PRO A 51 -19.53 0.05 -15.78
N ALA A 52 -19.62 -0.29 -14.49
CA ALA A 52 -18.53 -0.06 -13.54
C ALA A 52 -17.33 -0.99 -13.79
N SER A 53 -17.58 -2.24 -14.22
CA SER A 53 -16.51 -3.17 -14.63
C SER A 53 -15.78 -2.62 -15.87
N ILE A 54 -16.54 -2.20 -16.88
CA ILE A 54 -16.00 -1.64 -18.13
C ILE A 54 -15.20 -0.36 -17.86
N ASN A 55 -15.71 0.55 -17.04
CA ASN A 55 -15.00 1.79 -16.69
C ASN A 55 -13.68 1.53 -15.94
N LYS A 56 -13.66 0.54 -15.04
CA LYS A 56 -12.44 0.12 -14.35
C LYS A 56 -11.42 -0.49 -15.32
N ALA A 57 -11.87 -1.32 -16.27
CA ALA A 57 -11.01 -1.89 -17.30
C ALA A 57 -10.44 -0.81 -18.24
N ARG A 58 -11.28 0.12 -18.71
CA ARG A 58 -10.87 1.27 -19.52
C ARG A 58 -9.86 2.14 -18.76
N SER A 59 -10.10 2.41 -17.49
CA SER A 59 -9.16 3.16 -16.65
C SER A 59 -7.77 2.52 -16.63
N LEU A 60 -7.71 1.20 -16.52
CA LEU A 60 -6.46 0.47 -16.45
C LEU A 60 -5.75 0.40 -17.81
N LEU A 61 -6.48 0.04 -18.87
CA LEU A 61 -5.90 -0.26 -20.18
C LEU A 61 -5.67 0.97 -21.06
N VAL A 62 -6.48 2.01 -20.89
CA VAL A 62 -6.46 3.21 -21.75
C VAL A 62 -5.89 4.43 -21.02
N HIS A 63 -6.08 4.50 -19.70
CA HIS A 63 -5.70 5.68 -18.91
C HIS A 63 -4.55 5.42 -17.93
N ASP A 64 -3.97 4.22 -17.92
CA ASP A 64 -2.92 3.81 -16.98
C ASP A 64 -3.25 4.07 -15.50
N ARG A 65 -4.54 3.98 -15.15
CA ARG A 65 -5.05 4.22 -13.78
C ARG A 65 -5.37 2.91 -13.08
N ILE A 66 -4.70 2.68 -11.96
CA ILE A 66 -4.95 1.53 -11.09
C ILE A 66 -5.93 1.92 -9.98
N TRP A 67 -7.02 1.16 -9.87
CA TRP A 67 -7.95 1.28 -8.75
C TRP A 67 -7.50 0.37 -7.60
N ILE A 68 -7.46 0.93 -6.40
CA ILE A 68 -7.13 0.21 -5.18
C ILE A 68 -8.44 -0.09 -4.43
N ALA A 69 -8.60 -1.31 -3.91
CA ALA A 69 -9.79 -1.69 -3.16
C ALA A 69 -9.71 -1.11 -1.74
N SER A 70 -10.82 -0.65 -1.18
CA SER A 70 -10.87 -0.44 0.28
C SER A 70 -10.83 -1.81 0.96
N ALA A 71 -10.29 -1.87 2.18
CA ALA A 71 -10.30 -3.09 2.99
C ALA A 71 -11.70 -3.72 3.10
N ALA A 72 -12.74 -2.88 3.27
CA ALA A 72 -14.13 -3.30 3.36
C ALA A 72 -14.72 -3.90 2.06
N SER A 73 -14.06 -3.69 0.92
CA SER A 73 -14.49 -4.22 -0.39
C SER A 73 -13.76 -5.50 -0.82
N LEU A 74 -12.89 -6.03 0.04
CA LEU A 74 -12.19 -7.28 -0.24
C LEU A 74 -13.11 -8.48 -0.09
N ASN A 75 -12.95 -9.45 -0.99
CA ASN A 75 -13.78 -10.64 -1.01
C ASN A 75 -13.45 -11.62 0.14
N ASP A 76 -12.23 -11.54 0.70
CA ASP A 76 -11.82 -12.34 1.84
C ASP A 76 -11.62 -11.46 3.10
N PRO A 77 -12.42 -11.66 4.17
CA PRO A 77 -12.23 -10.99 5.46
C PRO A 77 -10.87 -11.26 6.12
N ARG A 78 -10.10 -12.24 5.65
CA ARG A 78 -8.76 -12.57 6.14
C ARG A 78 -7.65 -11.80 5.43
N ASP A 79 -7.88 -11.24 4.25
CA ASP A 79 -6.86 -10.50 3.49
C ASP A 79 -6.32 -9.26 4.25
N MET A 80 -7.07 -8.79 5.25
CA MET A 80 -6.70 -7.66 6.12
C MET A 80 -6.33 -8.07 7.55
N ARG A 81 -6.26 -9.37 7.84
CA ARG A 81 -5.81 -9.84 9.16
C ARG A 81 -4.28 -9.85 9.20
N PHE A 82 -3.70 -8.77 9.71
CA PHE A 82 -2.27 -8.68 9.99
C PHE A 82 -1.99 -8.69 11.49
N LYS A 83 -0.80 -9.21 11.84
CA LYS A 83 -0.26 -9.13 13.20
C LYS A 83 0.65 -7.92 13.28
N LEU A 84 0.39 -7.03 14.23
CA LEU A 84 1.35 -5.99 14.57
C LEU A 84 2.46 -6.60 15.41
N VAL A 85 3.69 -6.45 14.93
CA VAL A 85 4.88 -6.89 15.66
C VAL A 85 5.72 -5.65 15.94
N LEU A 86 5.79 -5.28 17.21
CA LEU A 86 6.70 -4.23 17.63
C LEU A 86 8.13 -4.75 17.53
N ASN A 87 8.99 -4.03 16.81
CA ASN A 87 10.41 -4.33 16.84
C ASN A 87 10.94 -4.03 18.25
N GLN A 88 11.40 -5.06 18.96
CA GLN A 88 11.87 -4.95 20.35
C GLN A 88 13.26 -4.31 20.46
N ASP A 89 14.04 -4.24 19.37
CA ASP A 89 15.35 -3.59 19.36
C ASP A 89 15.23 -2.06 19.31
N ALA A 90 15.64 -1.40 20.41
CA ALA A 90 15.64 0.05 20.53
C ALA A 90 16.58 0.74 19.52
N ALA A 91 17.69 0.11 19.15
CA ALA A 91 18.62 0.67 18.16
C ALA A 91 17.97 0.75 16.78
N THR A 92 17.27 -0.31 16.37
CA THR A 92 16.52 -0.34 15.11
C THR A 92 15.36 0.65 15.12
N ARG A 93 14.59 0.77 16.21
CA ARG A 93 13.54 1.80 16.32
C ARG A 93 14.10 3.23 16.18
N LYS A 94 15.23 3.52 16.83
CA LYS A 94 15.89 4.84 16.76
C LYS A 94 16.41 5.15 15.36
N ARG A 95 17.02 4.16 14.69
CA ARG A 95 17.48 4.27 13.30
C ARG A 95 16.30 4.55 12.36
N TRP A 96 15.23 3.77 12.47
CA TRP A 96 14.02 3.98 11.68
C TRP A 96 13.44 5.40 11.88
N ALA A 97 13.34 5.88 13.12
CA ALA A 97 12.82 7.21 13.42
C ALA A 97 13.72 8.35 12.87
N LYS A 98 15.02 8.10 12.73
CA LYS A 98 15.96 9.04 12.10
C LYS A 98 15.80 9.05 10.58
N GLU A 99 15.76 7.88 9.95
CA GLU A 99 15.64 7.72 8.48
C GLU A 99 14.27 8.19 7.97
N ASN A 100 13.22 7.98 8.78
CA ASN A 100 11.84 8.32 8.44
C ASN A 100 11.37 9.63 9.07
N ALA A 101 12.30 10.50 9.49
CA ALA A 101 11.95 11.79 10.11
C ALA A 101 11.08 12.69 9.20
N HIS A 102 11.12 12.46 7.89
CA HIS A 102 10.31 13.16 6.90
C HIS A 102 8.81 12.75 6.93
N LEU A 103 8.49 11.57 7.46
CA LEU A 103 7.11 11.11 7.67
C LEU A 103 6.50 11.68 8.96
N LEU A 104 7.33 12.22 9.85
CA LEU A 104 6.89 12.80 11.11
C LEU A 104 6.49 14.26 10.90
N PRO A 105 5.51 14.78 11.67
CA PRO A 105 5.17 16.19 11.64
C PRO A 105 6.40 17.06 11.82
N LYS A 106 6.51 18.14 11.03
CA LYS A 106 7.61 19.11 11.15
C LYS A 106 7.58 19.73 12.54
N VAL A 107 8.51 19.31 13.38
CA VAL A 107 8.68 19.81 14.76
C VAL A 107 10.08 20.37 14.95
N SER A 108 10.21 21.27 15.94
CA SER A 108 11.51 21.83 16.32
C SER A 108 12.53 20.74 16.64
N PRO A 109 13.84 21.00 16.47
CA PRO A 109 14.88 20.01 16.74
C PRO A 109 14.78 19.37 18.14
N ALA A 110 14.48 20.16 19.18
CA ALA A 110 14.31 19.67 20.55
C ALA A 110 13.12 18.71 20.69
N LYS A 111 11.95 19.05 20.12
CA LYS A 111 10.76 18.17 20.12
C LYS A 111 11.01 16.88 19.33
N ARG A 112 11.84 16.94 18.28
CA ARG A 112 12.23 15.78 17.47
C ARG A 112 13.08 14.79 18.26
N LEU A 113 14.07 15.28 19.00
CA LEU A 113 14.90 14.48 19.90
C LEU A 113 14.05 13.79 20.98
N LEU A 114 13.15 14.54 21.62
CA LEU A 114 12.21 13.99 22.61
C LEU A 114 11.34 12.88 22.01
N ARG A 115 10.77 13.09 20.82
CA ARG A 115 9.99 12.07 20.11
C ARG A 115 10.81 10.83 19.76
N GLN A 116 12.05 10.99 19.31
CA GLN A 116 12.93 9.85 19.04
C GLN A 116 13.24 9.04 20.31
N GLN A 117 13.46 9.71 21.44
CA GLN A 117 13.64 9.04 22.72
C GLN A 117 12.37 8.34 23.19
N GLN A 118 11.19 8.95 22.99
CA GLN A 118 9.90 8.35 23.28
C GLN A 118 9.68 7.10 22.42
N LEU A 119 9.88 7.16 21.11
CA LEU A 119 9.76 5.99 20.20
C LEU A 119 10.72 4.85 20.55
N ALA A 120 11.92 5.19 21.03
CA ALA A 120 12.89 4.19 21.49
C ALA A 120 12.46 3.51 22.80
N ARG A 121 11.58 4.13 23.60
CA ARG A 121 11.14 3.61 24.92
C ARG A 121 9.68 3.15 24.95
N SER A 122 8.86 3.58 24.00
CA SER A 122 7.44 3.31 23.97
C SER A 122 7.17 1.84 23.66
N ALA A 123 6.39 1.21 24.53
CA ALA A 123 5.70 -0.03 24.20
C ALA A 123 4.41 0.30 23.42
N MET A 124 4.01 -0.61 22.54
CA MET A 124 2.72 -0.52 21.87
C MET A 124 1.65 -0.96 22.87
N THR A 125 0.71 -0.07 23.21
CA THR A 125 -0.43 -0.44 24.05
C THR A 125 -1.48 -1.16 23.21
N ALA A 126 -2.35 -1.95 23.86
CA ALA A 126 -3.45 -2.63 23.18
C ALA A 126 -4.40 -1.63 22.48
N GLU A 127 -4.60 -0.46 23.07
CA GLU A 127 -5.41 0.63 22.50
C GLU A 127 -4.78 1.21 21.23
N MET A 128 -3.45 1.43 21.24
CA MET A 128 -2.73 1.89 20.05
C MET A 128 -2.80 0.86 18.92
N GLU A 129 -2.66 -0.43 19.25
CA GLU A 129 -2.80 -1.52 18.29
C GLU A 129 -4.22 -1.56 17.70
N LEU A 130 -5.24 -1.47 18.54
CA LEU A 130 -6.64 -1.48 18.10
C LEU A 130 -6.94 -0.27 17.21
N GLY A 131 -6.54 0.93 17.63
CA GLY A 131 -6.72 2.14 16.84
C GLY A 131 -6.01 2.09 15.50
N PHE A 132 -4.79 1.53 15.45
CA PHE A 132 -4.07 1.32 14.18
C PHE A 132 -4.79 0.34 13.27
N LYS A 133 -5.30 -0.78 13.81
CA LYS A 133 -6.06 -1.76 13.02
C LYS A 133 -7.32 -1.13 12.42
N GLN A 134 -8.08 -0.40 13.22
CA GLN A 134 -9.27 0.30 12.76
C GLN A 134 -8.95 1.34 11.67
N ASP A 135 -7.88 2.12 11.86
CA ASP A 135 -7.43 3.08 10.85
C ASP A 135 -7.04 2.41 9.53
N MET A 136 -6.32 1.29 9.59
CA MET A 136 -5.97 0.52 8.38
C MET A 136 -7.21 -0.08 7.71
N GLU A 137 -8.18 -0.59 8.45
CA GLU A 137 -9.43 -1.10 7.89
C GLU A 137 -10.26 -0.01 7.19
N GLN A 138 -10.20 1.23 7.66
CA GLN A 138 -10.99 2.32 7.08
C GLN A 138 -10.27 3.03 5.94
N ASN A 139 -8.97 3.27 6.09
CA ASN A 139 -8.22 4.19 5.25
C ASN A 139 -7.18 3.49 4.35
N MET A 140 -6.88 2.21 4.57
CA MET A 140 -5.91 1.52 3.73
C MET A 140 -6.56 1.01 2.43
N GLY A 141 -5.96 1.44 1.32
CA GLY A 141 -6.19 0.81 0.04
C GLY A 141 -5.34 -0.46 -0.11
N VAL A 142 -5.97 -1.55 -0.55
CA VAL A 142 -5.32 -2.84 -0.83
C VAL A 142 -5.22 -3.10 -2.33
N PHE A 143 -4.02 -3.43 -2.75
CA PHE A 143 -3.70 -3.81 -4.13
C PHE A 143 -3.29 -5.28 -4.20
N CYS A 144 -4.23 -6.15 -4.57
CA CYS A 144 -3.97 -7.58 -4.74
C CYS A 144 -3.45 -7.90 -6.14
N ALA A 145 -2.26 -8.50 -6.24
CA ALA A 145 -1.65 -8.97 -7.49
C ALA A 145 -0.78 -10.21 -7.22
N SER A 146 -0.45 -10.95 -8.27
CA SER A 146 0.44 -12.12 -8.18
C SER A 146 1.55 -12.05 -9.22
N THR A 147 2.69 -12.66 -8.94
CA THR A 147 3.77 -12.85 -9.91
C THR A 147 3.48 -13.95 -10.92
N ASP A 148 2.56 -14.87 -10.59
CA ASP A 148 2.11 -15.93 -11.48
C ASP A 148 0.76 -15.54 -12.12
N PRO A 149 0.65 -15.41 -13.45
CA PRO A 149 -0.62 -15.12 -14.15
C PRO A 149 -1.61 -16.29 -14.14
N ARG A 150 -1.18 -17.49 -13.72
CA ARG A 150 -1.99 -18.71 -13.65
C ARG A 150 -2.37 -19.07 -12.21
N SER A 151 -2.20 -18.16 -11.27
CA SER A 151 -2.51 -18.38 -9.86
C SER A 151 -4.01 -18.72 -9.70
N LYS A 152 -4.31 -20.00 -9.44
CA LYS A 152 -5.69 -20.49 -9.27
C LYS A 152 -6.42 -19.71 -8.18
N LEU A 153 -5.74 -19.46 -7.06
CA LEU A 153 -6.25 -18.68 -5.95
C LEU A 153 -6.72 -17.30 -6.41
N MET A 154 -5.89 -16.57 -7.16
CA MET A 154 -6.26 -15.24 -7.64
C MET A 154 -7.43 -15.29 -8.63
N TRP A 155 -7.48 -16.29 -9.52
CA TRP A 155 -8.61 -16.48 -10.42
C TRP A 155 -9.92 -16.76 -9.68
N THR A 156 -9.89 -17.58 -8.62
CA THR A 156 -11.08 -17.89 -7.83
C THR A 156 -11.57 -16.66 -7.06
N HIS A 157 -10.67 -15.93 -6.39
CA HIS A 157 -11.06 -14.82 -5.51
C HIS A 157 -11.29 -13.50 -6.26
N TYR A 158 -10.56 -13.26 -7.34
CA TYR A 158 -10.54 -11.96 -8.04
C TYR A 158 -10.89 -12.07 -9.52
N GLY A 159 -11.04 -13.29 -10.03
CA GLY A 159 -11.28 -13.55 -11.45
C GLY A 159 -12.74 -13.68 -11.85
N GLY A 160 -13.69 -13.44 -10.94
CA GLY A 160 -15.14 -13.47 -11.22
C GLY A 160 -15.56 -14.75 -11.95
N GLU A 161 -15.37 -15.91 -11.31
CA GLU A 161 -15.70 -17.22 -11.87
C GLU A 161 -14.94 -17.54 -13.17
N HIS A 162 -13.65 -17.18 -13.24
CA HIS A 162 -12.78 -17.38 -14.41
C HIS A 162 -13.17 -16.58 -15.67
N ARG A 163 -14.06 -15.58 -15.56
CA ARG A 163 -14.45 -14.68 -16.67
C ARG A 163 -13.65 -13.38 -16.70
N ALA A 164 -12.59 -13.30 -15.91
CA ALA A 164 -11.69 -12.16 -15.82
C ALA A 164 -10.58 -12.16 -16.87
N TYR A 165 -9.83 -11.06 -16.89
CA TYR A 165 -8.52 -10.97 -17.53
C TYR A 165 -7.45 -10.69 -16.48
N ALA A 166 -6.20 -11.03 -16.84
CA ALA A 166 -5.01 -10.69 -16.07
C ALA A 166 -4.16 -9.68 -16.86
N SER A 167 -3.91 -8.51 -16.28
CA SER A 167 -3.06 -7.48 -16.88
C SER A 167 -1.69 -7.48 -16.20
N SER A 168 -0.61 -7.59 -16.99
CA SER A 168 0.75 -7.45 -16.52
C SER A 168 1.08 -5.98 -16.21
N LEU A 169 1.60 -5.73 -15.02
CA LEU A 169 2.17 -4.44 -14.63
C LEU A 169 3.69 -4.58 -14.64
N HIS A 170 4.31 -3.75 -15.47
CA HIS A 170 5.75 -3.70 -15.60
C HIS A 170 6.27 -2.55 -14.74
N HIS A 171 7.12 -2.86 -13.77
CA HIS A 171 7.87 -1.81 -13.08
C HIS A 171 9.01 -1.35 -13.98
N THR A 172 8.77 -0.34 -14.81
CA THR A 172 9.87 0.38 -15.46
C THR A 172 10.54 1.24 -14.39
N LYS A 173 11.85 1.10 -14.23
CA LYS A 173 12.68 1.99 -13.40
C LYS A 173 12.73 3.38 -14.04
N THR A 174 11.61 4.08 -14.11
CA THR A 174 11.59 5.47 -14.56
C THR A 174 11.79 6.32 -13.31
N ASN A 175 12.98 6.89 -13.19
CA ASN A 175 13.29 7.90 -12.18
C ASN A 175 12.33 9.08 -12.36
N PHE A 176 11.29 9.13 -11.54
CA PHE A 176 10.45 10.32 -11.40
C PHE A 176 11.08 11.22 -10.32
N PHE A 177 11.79 12.25 -10.81
CA PHE A 177 12.30 13.38 -10.05
C PHE A 177 11.16 14.09 -9.30
#